data_AF-A0A7S1G9N3-F1
#
_entry.id   AF-A0A7S1G9N3-F1
#
_cell.length_a   1.000
_cell.length_b   1.000
_cell.length_c   1.000
_cell.angle_alpha   90.00
_cell.angle_beta   90.00
_cell.angle_gamma   90.00
#
_symmetry.space_group_name_H-M   'P 1'
#
loop_
_entity.id
_entity.type
_entity.pdbx_description
1 polymer ?
#
loop_
_entity_poly.entity_id
_entity_poly.type
_entity_poly.pdbx_seq_one_letter_code
_entity_poly.pdbx_strand_id
1 'polypeptide(L)'
;RLGPAVVPTSADVEISVHGRSFDIGDAAHILCRFGPVDAVQAVWHDTTLITCVAPPLRQGMYTVEVSTNGGVDYTDSGVYIDYRPELFVETMFPEMGSALGGTVVTFTGTGFRAADAYALACFFGDLEVPVRFVSATQLECITPAARRLHPSALDKVIEPMTVDVEVAPVETEAIQYGLRFRDDSHRTGEYHYVA
;
A
#
# COMPACT_ATOMS: atom_id res chain seq x y z
N ARG A 1 4.93 -19.11 8.34
CA ARG A 1 4.04 -18.07 7.78
C ARG A 1 4.75 -16.73 7.88
N LEU A 2 4.56 -15.82 6.93
CA LEU A 2 5.16 -14.48 6.97
C LEU A 2 4.10 -13.39 7.07
N GLY A 3 4.48 -12.23 7.60
CA GLY A 3 3.67 -11.01 7.57
C GLY A 3 4.51 -9.75 7.86
N PRO A 4 4.63 -8.78 6.94
CA PRO A 4 4.05 -8.75 5.61
C PRO A 4 4.47 -9.78 4.60
N ALA A 5 3.48 -10.32 3.88
CA ALA A 5 3.70 -11.08 2.66
C ALA A 5 3.97 -10.18 1.45
N VAL A 6 3.77 -8.87 1.60
CA VAL A 6 4.02 -7.90 0.54
C VAL A 6 4.65 -6.63 1.12
N VAL A 7 5.66 -6.13 0.43
CA VAL A 7 6.43 -4.94 0.83
C VAL A 7 6.71 -4.04 -0.39
N PRO A 8 6.99 -2.75 -0.17
CA PRO A 8 7.39 -1.86 -1.25
C PRO A 8 8.77 -2.23 -1.84
N THR A 9 9.06 -1.85 -3.08
CA THR A 9 10.39 -2.05 -3.70
C THR A 9 11.51 -1.28 -2.99
N SER A 10 11.16 -0.25 -2.22
CA SER A 10 12.07 0.52 -1.36
C SER A 10 12.47 -0.20 -0.07
N ALA A 11 11.87 -1.37 0.22
CA ALA A 11 11.71 -1.94 1.56
C ALA A 11 12.85 -1.66 2.56
N ASP A 12 12.42 -1.09 3.69
CA ASP A 12 13.07 -1.05 5.00
C ASP A 12 11.95 -1.37 6.01
N VAL A 13 11.38 -2.57 5.87
CA VAL A 13 10.14 -2.96 6.53
C VAL A 13 10.39 -4.21 7.37
N GLU A 14 10.02 -4.13 8.66
CA GLU A 14 10.04 -5.31 9.52
C GLU A 14 8.96 -6.31 9.09
N ILE A 15 9.39 -7.55 8.83
CA ILE A 15 8.52 -8.69 8.61
C ILE A 15 8.59 -9.66 9.79
N SER A 16 7.45 -10.20 10.18
CA SER A 16 7.34 -11.33 11.09
C SER A 16 7.46 -12.65 10.33
N VAL A 17 8.31 -13.54 10.83
CA VAL A 17 8.47 -14.90 10.32
C VAL A 17 8.14 -15.87 11.43
N HIS A 18 7.05 -16.60 11.24
CA HIS A 18 6.62 -17.63 12.16
C HIS A 18 7.02 -19.02 11.68
N GLY A 19 7.66 -19.77 12.57
CA GLY A 19 8.18 -21.11 12.33
C GLY A 19 8.14 -21.95 13.60
N ARG A 20 9.12 -22.85 13.75
CA ARG A 20 9.31 -23.72 14.91
C ARG A 20 10.81 -23.85 15.17
N SER A 21 11.16 -24.13 16.43
CA SER A 21 12.53 -24.42 16.86
C SER A 21 13.51 -23.26 16.61
N PHE A 22 13.07 -22.03 16.83
CA PHE A 22 13.97 -20.89 16.95
C PHE A 22 14.53 -20.85 18.37
N ASP A 23 15.55 -21.64 18.66
CA ASP A 23 16.07 -21.72 20.02
C ASP A 23 16.88 -20.46 20.38
N ILE A 24 16.71 -19.97 21.62
CA ILE A 24 17.41 -18.75 22.08
C ILE A 24 18.94 -18.88 22.01
N GLY A 25 19.46 -20.11 22.16
CA GLY A 25 20.89 -20.39 22.04
C GLY A 25 21.44 -20.11 20.63
N ASP A 26 20.58 -20.15 19.63
CA ASP A 26 20.93 -19.90 18.23
C ASP A 26 20.59 -18.48 17.78
N ALA A 27 20.02 -17.64 18.64
CA ALA A 27 19.49 -16.32 18.26
C ALA A 27 20.49 -15.45 17.48
N ALA A 28 21.78 -15.49 17.83
CA ALA A 28 22.85 -14.76 17.15
C ALA A 28 23.21 -15.34 15.76
N HIS A 29 22.73 -16.54 15.44
CA HIS A 29 22.97 -17.28 14.21
C HIS A 29 21.73 -17.40 13.32
N ILE A 30 20.60 -16.82 13.75
CA ILE A 30 19.38 -16.79 12.95
C ILE A 30 19.47 -15.69 11.90
N LEU A 31 19.37 -16.08 10.63
CA LEU A 31 19.44 -15.19 9.48
C LEU A 31 18.22 -15.38 8.58
N CYS A 32 17.71 -14.29 8.00
CA CYS A 32 16.72 -14.32 6.93
C CYS A 32 17.40 -14.02 5.59
N ARG A 33 17.08 -14.80 4.55
CA ARG A 33 17.52 -14.55 3.18
C ARG A 33 16.32 -14.30 2.27
N PHE A 34 16.41 -13.23 1.47
CA PHE A 34 15.37 -12.78 0.56
C PHE A 34 15.81 -13.00 -0.88
N GLY A 35 15.45 -14.15 -1.47
CA GLY A 35 15.88 -14.52 -2.81
C GLY A 35 17.41 -14.45 -2.99
N PRO A 36 17.94 -13.70 -3.97
CA PRO A 36 19.36 -13.72 -4.31
C PRO A 36 20.26 -12.79 -3.46
N VAL A 37 19.71 -12.08 -2.46
CA VAL A 37 20.50 -11.13 -1.66
C VAL A 37 21.19 -11.77 -0.47
N ASP A 38 22.19 -11.05 0.06
CA ASP A 38 22.84 -11.40 1.31
C ASP A 38 21.82 -11.50 2.45
N ALA A 39 22.06 -12.45 3.34
CA ALA A 39 21.17 -12.69 4.46
C ALA A 39 21.29 -11.57 5.50
N VAL A 40 20.16 -11.21 6.10
CA VAL A 40 20.06 -10.20 7.16
C VAL A 40 19.92 -10.88 8.51
N GLN A 41 20.42 -10.22 9.56
CA GLN A 41 20.28 -10.70 10.93
C GLN A 41 18.80 -10.68 11.34
N ALA A 42 18.32 -11.80 11.88
CA ALA A 42 17.00 -11.86 12.49
C ALA A 42 17.05 -11.36 13.94
N VAL A 43 15.95 -10.75 14.37
CA VAL A 43 15.64 -10.48 15.78
C VAL A 43 14.81 -11.63 16.30
N TRP A 44 15.32 -12.31 17.31
CA TRP A 44 14.62 -13.40 17.97
C TRP A 44 13.58 -12.87 18.96
N HIS A 45 12.37 -13.45 18.94
CA HIS A 45 11.32 -13.14 19.92
C HIS A 45 10.97 -14.35 20.78
N ASP A 46 10.73 -15.50 20.14
CA ASP A 46 10.47 -16.77 20.82
C ASP A 46 10.75 -17.98 19.90
N THR A 47 10.53 -19.19 20.41
CA THR A 47 10.75 -20.46 19.68
C THR A 47 9.97 -20.63 18.37
N THR A 48 9.02 -19.73 18.10
CA THR A 48 8.10 -19.76 16.97
C THR A 48 8.05 -18.44 16.20
N LEU A 49 8.70 -17.38 16.68
CA LEU A 49 8.66 -16.04 16.08
C LEU A 49 10.05 -15.39 16.05
N ILE A 50 10.41 -14.92 14.85
CA ILE A 50 11.51 -13.98 14.62
C ILE A 50 11.02 -12.82 13.76
N THR A 51 11.70 -11.68 13.81
CA THR A 51 11.50 -10.59 12.85
C THR A 51 12.77 -10.32 12.05
N CYS A 52 12.59 -9.88 10.81
CA CYS A 52 13.66 -9.54 9.88
C CYS A 52 13.30 -8.27 9.12
N VAL A 53 14.27 -7.42 8.83
CA VAL A 53 14.05 -6.24 7.99
C VAL A 53 14.20 -6.67 6.53
N ALA A 54 13.13 -6.57 5.76
CA ALA A 54 13.15 -6.85 4.32
C ALA A 54 13.97 -5.77 3.61
N PRO A 55 15.03 -6.13 2.85
CA PRO A 55 15.88 -5.17 2.16
C PRO A 55 15.23 -4.68 0.86
N PRO A 56 15.71 -3.57 0.25
CA PRO A 56 15.20 -3.09 -1.02
C PRO A 56 15.45 -4.10 -2.15
N LEU A 57 14.42 -4.42 -2.92
CA LEU A 57 14.49 -5.32 -4.07
C LEU A 57 13.65 -4.78 -5.23
N ARG A 58 13.96 -5.25 -6.44
CA ARG A 58 13.13 -4.96 -7.61
C ARG A 58 11.76 -5.62 -7.45
N GLN A 59 10.80 -5.14 -8.23
CA GLN A 59 9.47 -5.75 -8.26
C GLN A 59 9.56 -7.24 -8.61
N GLY A 60 8.89 -8.09 -7.83
CA GLY A 60 8.87 -9.53 -8.05
C GLY A 60 8.54 -10.34 -6.80
N MET A 61 8.31 -11.64 -6.98
CA MET A 61 8.17 -12.58 -5.87
C MET A 61 9.52 -13.20 -5.55
N TYR A 62 9.91 -13.18 -4.28
CA TYR A 62 11.14 -13.75 -3.77
C TYR A 62 10.86 -14.76 -2.67
N THR A 63 11.69 -15.79 -2.55
CA THR A 63 11.64 -16.71 -1.41
C THR A 63 12.16 -16.00 -0.15
N VAL A 64 11.55 -16.31 0.99
CA VAL A 64 12.08 -15.96 2.31
C VAL A 64 12.52 -17.24 3.00
N GLU A 65 13.82 -17.35 3.21
CA GLU A 65 14.45 -18.53 3.77
C GLU A 65 15.10 -18.18 5.10
N VAL A 66 15.06 -19.09 6.06
CA VAL A 66 15.67 -18.89 7.37
C VAL A 66 16.82 -19.88 7.55
N SER A 67 17.92 -19.39 8.08
CA SER A 67 19.01 -20.20 8.62
C SER A 67 19.00 -20.06 10.14
N THR A 68 19.21 -21.13 10.88
CA THR A 68 19.46 -21.09 12.34
C THR A 68 20.91 -21.44 12.71
N ASN A 69 21.77 -21.73 11.73
CA ASN A 69 23.14 -22.18 11.93
C ASN A 69 24.18 -21.25 11.28
N GLY A 70 23.90 -19.95 11.24
CA GLY A 70 24.86 -18.94 10.80
C GLY A 70 25.08 -18.90 9.28
N GLY A 71 24.10 -19.36 8.50
CA GLY A 71 24.10 -19.29 7.04
C GLY A 71 24.66 -20.54 6.36
N VAL A 72 24.83 -21.64 7.09
CA VAL A 72 25.29 -22.92 6.50
C VAL A 72 24.15 -23.59 5.75
N ASP A 73 22.97 -23.69 6.37
CA ASP A 73 21.78 -24.30 5.78
C ASP A 73 20.59 -23.34 5.86
N TYR A 74 19.73 -23.38 4.83
CA TYR A 74 18.53 -22.58 4.75
C TYR A 74 17.30 -23.45 4.54
N THR A 75 16.17 -23.03 5.08
CA THR A 75 14.88 -23.69 4.86
C THR A 75 14.47 -23.65 3.38
N ASP A 76 13.86 -24.72 2.89
CA ASP A 76 13.17 -24.78 1.59
C ASP A 76 11.65 -24.90 1.80
N SER A 77 11.08 -23.93 2.51
CA SER A 77 9.66 -23.97 2.92
C SER A 77 8.70 -23.41 1.87
N GLY A 78 9.21 -22.87 0.75
CA GLY A 78 8.41 -22.27 -0.31
C GLY A 78 7.59 -21.06 0.14
N VAL A 79 8.08 -20.31 1.15
CA VAL A 79 7.44 -19.08 1.62
C VAL A 79 7.92 -17.92 0.75
N TYR A 80 6.98 -17.14 0.23
CA TYR A 80 7.27 -16.03 -0.69
C TYR A 80 6.86 -14.68 -0.12
N ILE A 81 7.63 -13.67 -0.49
CA ILE A 81 7.31 -12.26 -0.30
C ILE A 81 7.19 -11.59 -1.68
N ASP A 82 6.15 -10.80 -1.87
CA ASP A 82 5.94 -10.00 -3.07
C ASP A 82 6.55 -8.61 -2.85
N TYR A 83 7.33 -8.12 -3.80
CA TYR A 83 7.84 -6.75 -3.81
C TYR A 83 7.07 -5.97 -4.86
N ARG A 84 6.40 -4.90 -4.45
CA ARG A 84 5.59 -4.06 -5.34
C ARG A 84 6.07 -2.61 -5.33
N PRO A 85 5.98 -1.88 -6.45
CA PRO A 85 6.26 -0.45 -6.44
C PRO A 85 5.34 0.26 -5.44
N GLU A 86 5.87 1.30 -4.79
CA GLU A 86 5.06 2.18 -3.96
C GLU A 86 4.02 2.89 -4.82
N LEU A 87 2.79 2.97 -4.32
CA LEU A 87 1.76 3.77 -4.94
C LEU A 87 2.03 5.24 -4.59
N PHE A 88 2.21 6.06 -5.62
CA PHE A 88 2.43 7.49 -5.47
C PHE A 88 1.56 8.23 -6.49
N VAL A 89 0.75 9.18 -6.01
CA VAL A 89 -0.02 10.08 -6.88
C VAL A 89 0.71 11.42 -6.93
N GLU A 90 1.01 11.91 -8.13
CA GLU A 90 1.78 13.12 -8.37
C GLU A 90 0.88 14.32 -8.68
N THR A 91 -0.13 14.13 -9.53
CA THR A 91 -1.02 15.22 -9.99
C THR A 91 -2.42 14.70 -10.30
N MET A 92 -3.39 15.62 -10.37
CA MET A 92 -4.75 15.35 -10.83
C MET A 92 -5.23 16.38 -11.85
N PHE A 93 -6.08 15.96 -12.79
CA PHE A 93 -6.68 16.85 -13.78
C PHE A 93 -8.01 16.30 -14.32
N PRO A 94 -9.05 17.14 -14.51
CA PRO A 94 -9.11 18.55 -14.12
C PRO A 94 -9.27 18.72 -12.60
N GLU A 95 -8.79 19.85 -12.09
CA GLU A 95 -8.97 20.25 -10.67
C GLU A 95 -10.35 20.90 -10.42
N MET A 96 -11.23 20.90 -11.42
CA MET A 96 -12.59 21.43 -11.30
C MET A 96 -13.56 20.79 -12.27
N GLY A 97 -14.85 20.82 -11.94
CA GLY A 97 -15.91 20.30 -12.80
C GLY A 97 -17.31 20.52 -12.26
N SER A 98 -18.32 19.98 -12.95
CA SER A 98 -19.72 20.33 -12.68
C SER A 98 -20.20 19.94 -11.29
N ALA A 99 -20.92 20.83 -10.60
CA ALA A 99 -21.63 20.57 -9.34
C ALA A 99 -22.64 19.42 -9.45
N LEU A 100 -23.07 19.05 -10.66
CA LEU A 100 -23.92 17.88 -10.91
C LEU A 100 -23.16 16.55 -10.78
N GLY A 101 -21.82 16.58 -10.67
CA GLY A 101 -20.94 15.42 -10.70
C GLY A 101 -20.69 14.92 -12.13
N GLY A 102 -20.11 13.73 -12.25
CA GLY A 102 -19.87 13.08 -13.54
C GLY A 102 -18.59 13.52 -14.26
N THR A 103 -17.77 14.38 -13.63
CA THR A 103 -16.49 14.79 -14.22
C THR A 103 -15.48 13.67 -14.02
N VAL A 104 -14.82 13.25 -15.10
CA VAL A 104 -13.73 12.26 -15.04
C VAL A 104 -12.46 12.99 -14.62
N VAL A 105 -11.98 12.70 -13.42
CA VAL A 105 -10.69 13.19 -12.90
C VAL A 105 -9.65 12.12 -13.14
N THR A 106 -8.59 12.49 -13.85
CA THR A 106 -7.42 11.65 -14.11
C THR A 106 -6.33 11.98 -13.11
N PHE A 107 -5.85 10.96 -12.42
CA PHE A 107 -4.72 11.03 -11.49
C PHE A 107 -3.49 10.44 -12.18
N THR A 108 -2.39 11.20 -12.19
CA THR A 108 -1.11 10.74 -12.73
C THR A 108 -0.15 10.44 -11.58
N GLY A 109 0.60 9.36 -11.70
CA GLY A 109 1.50 8.90 -10.65
C GLY A 109 2.30 7.67 -11.03
N THR A 110 2.67 6.87 -10.04
CA THR A 110 3.42 5.61 -10.22
C THR A 110 2.90 4.51 -9.29
N GLY A 111 3.25 3.27 -9.62
CA GLY A 111 2.92 2.10 -8.81
C GLY A 111 1.47 1.62 -8.91
N PHE A 112 0.68 2.17 -9.85
CA PHE A 112 -0.68 1.70 -10.05
C PHE A 112 -0.69 0.32 -10.72
N ARG A 113 -1.58 -0.55 -10.25
CA ARG A 113 -1.74 -1.91 -10.79
C ARG A 113 -3.21 -2.23 -10.94
N ALA A 114 -3.57 -2.85 -12.07
CA ALA A 114 -4.93 -3.31 -12.32
C ALA A 114 -5.43 -4.26 -11.21
N ALA A 115 -4.52 -5.08 -10.68
CA ALA A 115 -4.82 -6.00 -9.59
C ALA A 115 -5.06 -5.31 -8.25
N ASP A 116 -4.65 -4.06 -8.05
CA ASP A 116 -4.86 -3.34 -6.79
C ASP A 116 -6.03 -2.36 -6.89
N ALA A 117 -6.51 -2.07 -8.11
CA ALA A 117 -7.56 -1.09 -8.37
C ALA A 117 -8.88 -1.37 -7.64
N TYR A 118 -9.21 -2.63 -7.34
CA TYR A 118 -10.41 -2.97 -6.58
C TYR A 118 -10.34 -2.55 -5.11
N ALA A 119 -9.13 -2.33 -4.59
CA ALA A 119 -8.88 -1.91 -3.22
C ALA A 119 -8.58 -0.41 -3.13
N LEU A 120 -8.62 0.33 -4.24
CA LEU A 120 -8.38 1.77 -4.29
C LEU A 120 -9.68 2.55 -4.49
N ALA A 121 -9.80 3.68 -3.81
CA ALA A 121 -10.90 4.60 -3.98
C ALA A 121 -10.41 6.06 -4.00
N CYS A 122 -11.14 6.92 -4.71
CA CYS A 122 -10.99 8.36 -4.57
C CYS A 122 -11.99 8.88 -3.55
N PHE A 123 -11.52 9.74 -2.66
CA PHE A 123 -12.34 10.44 -1.69
C PHE A 123 -12.47 11.89 -2.12
N PHE A 124 -13.71 12.31 -2.37
CA PHE A 124 -14.06 13.71 -2.55
C PHE A 124 -14.75 14.15 -1.27
N GLY A 125 -14.04 14.79 -0.34
CA GLY A 125 -14.51 14.91 1.05
C GLY A 125 -14.83 13.52 1.64
N ASP A 126 -16.02 13.35 2.22
CA ASP A 126 -16.44 12.06 2.81
C ASP A 126 -17.03 11.05 1.80
N LEU A 127 -17.09 11.40 0.50
CA LEU A 127 -17.65 10.50 -0.51
C LEU A 127 -16.57 9.67 -1.18
N GLU A 128 -16.68 8.36 -0.97
CA GLU A 128 -15.91 7.35 -1.68
C GLU A 128 -16.49 7.11 -3.08
N VAL A 129 -15.62 7.11 -4.09
CA VAL A 129 -15.93 6.64 -5.44
C VAL A 129 -14.87 5.64 -5.92
N PRO A 130 -15.27 4.60 -6.67
CA PRO A 130 -14.33 3.58 -7.12
C PRO A 130 -13.34 4.16 -8.14
N VAL A 131 -12.09 3.69 -8.04
CA VAL A 131 -11.05 3.97 -9.03
C VAL A 131 -11.24 3.10 -10.27
N ARG A 132 -11.03 3.70 -11.44
CA ARG A 132 -10.83 3.02 -12.72
C ARG A 132 -9.35 2.99 -13.05
N PHE A 133 -8.78 1.80 -13.14
CA PHE A 133 -7.40 1.64 -13.63
C PHE A 133 -7.32 1.98 -15.12
N VAL A 134 -6.37 2.83 -15.48
CA VAL A 134 -6.06 3.16 -16.88
C VAL A 134 -4.72 2.59 -17.28
N SER A 135 -3.67 2.86 -16.49
CA SER A 135 -2.33 2.35 -16.72
C SER A 135 -1.51 2.36 -15.43
N ALA A 136 -0.27 1.86 -15.49
CA ALA A 136 0.65 1.89 -14.35
C ALA A 136 0.98 3.30 -13.83
N THR A 137 0.62 4.34 -14.59
CA THR A 137 0.83 5.75 -14.25
C THR A 137 -0.45 6.58 -14.27
N GLN A 138 -1.62 5.98 -14.55
CA GLN A 138 -2.90 6.69 -14.56
C GLN A 138 -4.04 5.93 -13.90
N LEU A 139 -4.78 6.64 -13.05
CA LEU A 139 -6.06 6.24 -12.48
C LEU A 139 -7.13 7.27 -12.86
N GLU A 140 -8.38 6.86 -12.88
CA GLU A 140 -9.51 7.76 -13.08
C GLU A 140 -10.59 7.56 -12.03
N CYS A 141 -11.24 8.65 -11.63
CA CYS A 141 -12.45 8.63 -10.81
C CYS A 141 -13.50 9.56 -11.39
N ILE A 142 -14.78 9.22 -11.16
CA ILE A 142 -15.90 10.05 -11.58
C ILE A 142 -16.42 10.80 -10.37
N THR A 143 -16.42 12.13 -10.44
CA THR A 143 -16.84 12.96 -9.30
C THR A 143 -18.30 12.72 -8.93
N PRO A 144 -18.62 12.62 -7.62
CA PRO A 144 -20.00 12.57 -7.18
C PRO A 144 -20.69 13.92 -7.37
N ALA A 145 -22.03 13.95 -7.28
CA ALA A 145 -22.76 15.22 -7.28
C ALA A 145 -22.52 15.99 -5.96
N ALA A 146 -22.21 17.29 -6.03
CA ALA A 146 -21.90 18.11 -4.86
C ALA A 146 -23.01 18.12 -3.80
N ARG A 147 -24.28 18.01 -4.22
CA ARG A 147 -25.44 17.87 -3.31
C ARG A 147 -25.37 16.66 -2.36
N ARG A 148 -24.58 15.64 -2.70
CA ARG A 148 -24.38 14.46 -1.84
C ARG A 148 -23.36 14.71 -0.72
N LEU A 149 -22.46 15.68 -0.91
CA LEU A 149 -21.45 16.08 0.07
C LEU A 149 -22.08 16.94 1.17
N HIS A 150 -22.99 17.82 0.76
CA HIS A 150 -23.80 18.62 1.66
C HIS A 150 -25.22 18.76 1.10
N PRO A 151 -26.23 18.14 1.73
CA PRO A 151 -27.64 18.28 1.32
C PRO A 151 -28.14 19.72 1.24
N SER A 152 -27.45 20.65 1.92
CA SER A 152 -27.77 22.07 2.02
C SER A 152 -26.92 23.00 1.12
N ALA A 153 -25.99 22.47 0.31
CA ALA A 153 -24.98 23.28 -0.42
C ALA A 153 -25.37 23.75 -1.82
N LEU A 154 -26.65 23.64 -2.23
CA LEU A 154 -27.09 24.25 -3.49
C LEU A 154 -27.11 25.80 -3.45
N ASP A 155 -27.01 26.41 -2.27
CA ASP A 155 -27.11 27.87 -2.07
C ASP A 155 -25.85 28.54 -1.45
N LYS A 156 -24.77 27.78 -1.20
CA LYS A 156 -23.54 28.34 -0.61
C LYS A 156 -22.33 28.03 -1.49
N VAL A 157 -21.42 28.99 -1.57
CA VAL A 157 -20.09 28.85 -2.19
C VAL A 157 -19.52 27.49 -1.77
N ILE A 158 -19.33 26.60 -2.74
CA ILE A 158 -18.74 25.28 -2.49
C ILE A 158 -17.27 25.54 -2.21
N GLU A 159 -16.85 25.38 -0.96
CA GLU A 159 -15.43 25.48 -0.59
C GLU A 159 -14.62 24.41 -1.36
N PRO A 160 -13.34 24.68 -1.70
CA PRO A 160 -12.47 23.66 -2.27
C PRO A 160 -12.50 22.38 -1.43
N MET A 161 -12.70 21.24 -2.09
CA MET A 161 -12.69 19.95 -1.42
C MET A 161 -11.32 19.31 -1.61
N THR A 162 -10.76 18.76 -0.54
CA THR A 162 -9.57 17.92 -0.64
C THR A 162 -9.93 16.63 -1.36
N VAL A 163 -9.04 16.20 -2.25
CA VAL A 163 -9.16 14.92 -2.93
C VAL A 163 -7.97 14.07 -2.57
N ASP A 164 -8.28 12.87 -2.08
CA ASP A 164 -7.29 11.90 -1.64
C ASP A 164 -7.59 10.53 -2.28
N VAL A 165 -6.53 9.81 -2.65
CA VAL A 165 -6.63 8.44 -3.16
C VAL A 165 -6.10 7.51 -2.09
N GLU A 166 -6.97 6.70 -1.51
CA GLU A 166 -6.61 5.80 -0.41
C GLU A 166 -7.00 4.35 -0.72
N VAL A 167 -6.44 3.42 0.06
CA VAL A 167 -6.92 2.04 0.08
C VAL A 167 -8.21 1.98 0.86
N ALA A 168 -9.29 1.53 0.21
CA ALA A 168 -10.54 1.27 0.88
C ALA A 168 -10.35 0.14 1.91
N PRO A 169 -10.86 0.27 3.14
CA PRO A 169 -10.79 -0.80 4.13
C PRO A 169 -11.56 -2.03 3.63
N VAL A 170 -10.85 -3.11 3.30
CA VAL A 170 -11.46 -4.43 3.08
C VAL A 170 -11.93 -4.94 4.43
N GLU A 171 -13.25 -5.06 4.61
CA GLU A 171 -13.88 -5.71 5.78
C GLU A 171 -13.63 -7.24 5.76
N THR A 172 -12.39 -7.70 5.85
CA THR A 172 -12.00 -9.03 6.34
C THR A 172 -10.47 -9.10 6.39
N GLU A 173 -9.95 -9.75 7.43
CA GLU A 173 -8.54 -9.75 7.83
C GLU A 173 -7.52 -10.02 6.70
N ALA A 174 -6.38 -9.33 6.81
CA ALA A 174 -5.19 -9.33 5.93
C ALA A 174 -5.20 -8.36 4.73
N ILE A 175 -5.14 -7.06 5.02
CA ILE A 175 -4.59 -6.08 4.08
C ILE A 175 -3.14 -5.81 4.49
N GLN A 176 -2.20 -6.38 3.74
CA GLN A 176 -0.79 -5.99 3.80
C GLN A 176 -0.39 -5.30 2.52
N TYR A 177 -0.98 -4.13 2.35
CA TYR A 177 -0.38 -2.96 1.73
C TYR A 177 -0.71 -1.83 2.68
N GLY A 178 0.30 -1.30 3.37
CA GLY A 178 0.09 -0.11 4.17
C GLY A 178 -0.22 1.05 3.22
N LEU A 179 -1.47 1.51 3.21
CA LEU A 179 -1.77 2.90 2.91
C LEU A 179 -2.51 3.47 4.12
N ARG A 180 -1.77 4.26 4.91
CA ARG A 180 -2.30 5.21 5.89
C ARG A 180 -1.88 6.58 5.38
N PHE A 181 -2.81 7.41 4.96
CA PHE A 181 -2.55 8.84 4.80
C PHE A 181 -3.29 9.57 5.91
N ARG A 182 -2.64 9.63 7.07
CA ARG A 182 -3.05 10.49 8.18
C ARG A 182 -1.87 11.34 8.58
N ASP A 183 -1.51 12.27 7.70
CA ASP A 183 -0.82 13.49 8.05
C ASP A 183 -1.26 14.58 7.07
N ASP A 184 -1.48 15.79 7.58
CA ASP A 184 -2.01 16.98 6.87
C ASP A 184 -1.13 17.47 5.70
N SER A 185 -0.08 16.72 5.35
CA SER A 185 1.00 17.08 4.44
C SER A 185 0.95 16.42 3.05
N HIS A 186 0.05 15.47 2.79
CA HIS A 186 0.02 14.69 1.54
C HIS A 186 -1.35 14.69 0.84
N ARG A 187 -1.96 15.87 0.71
CA ARG A 187 -3.14 16.08 -0.15
C ARG A 187 -2.75 15.88 -1.61
N THR A 188 -3.53 15.09 -2.36
CA THR A 188 -3.27 14.95 -3.81
C THR A 188 -3.57 16.27 -4.55
N GLY A 189 -4.56 17.02 -4.07
CA GLY A 189 -4.89 18.36 -4.53
C GLY A 189 -6.24 18.85 -4.02
N GLU A 190 -6.65 20.05 -4.44
CA GLU A 190 -7.98 20.61 -4.18
C GLU A 190 -8.84 20.54 -5.44
N TYR A 191 -10.08 20.06 -5.32
CA TYR A 191 -11.04 19.97 -6.41
C TYR A 191 -12.20 20.95 -6.20
N HIS A 192 -12.52 21.72 -7.24
CA HIS A 192 -13.55 22.76 -7.21
C HIS A 192 -14.79 22.40 -8.03
N TYR A 193 -15.96 22.49 -7.43
CA TYR A 193 -17.22 22.37 -8.16
C TYR A 193 -17.64 23.71 -8.76
N VAL A 194 -18.01 23.70 -10.05
CA VAL A 194 -18.56 24.85 -10.79
C VAL A 194 -20.01 24.59 -11.18
N ALA A 195 -20.84 25.63 -11.11
CA ALA A 195 -22.27 25.58 -11.38
C ALA A 195 -22.59 25.41 -12.87
#